data_AF-A0A8T4CIN1-F1
#
_entry.id   AF-A0A8T4CIN1-F1
#
_cell.length_a   1.000
_cell.length_b   1.000
_cell.length_c   1.000
_cell.angle_alpha   90.00
_cell.angle_beta   90.00
_cell.angle_gamma   90.00
#
_symmetry.space_group_name_H-M   'P 1'
#
loop_
_entity.id
_entity.type
_entity.pdbx_description
1 polymer ?
#
loop_
_entity_poly.entity_id
_entity_poly.type
_entity_poly.pdbx_seq_one_letter_code
_entity_poly.pdbx_strand_id
1 'polypeptide(L)'
;MLSEIGELKRQLAEAQAVIRKLNEQVAELQRAGKRQAVPFARRERVEQPKKAGRKRGKGTFKHREKPKAEEISATKKAEMRPCPQCACELVEVREHEQFEIDIPEVKPVITQFVML
;
A
#
# COMPACT_ATOMS: atom_id res chain seq x y z
N MET A 1 51.66 39.17 19.61
CA MET A 1 52.29 37.99 18.96
C MET A 1 51.92 36.65 19.62
N LEU A 2 52.36 36.31 20.84
CA LEU A 2 52.01 34.99 21.45
C LEU A 2 50.52 34.85 21.82
N SER A 3 49.86 35.94 22.22
CA SER A 3 48.42 35.97 22.55
C SER A 3 47.52 35.77 21.33
N GLU A 4 47.77 36.53 20.25
CA GLU A 4 47.08 36.38 18.95
C GLU A 4 47.20 34.97 18.38
N ILE A 5 48.38 34.35 18.45
CA ILE A 5 48.57 32.98 17.99
C ILE A 5 47.71 31.99 18.80
N GLY A 6 47.57 32.20 20.12
CA GLY A 6 46.71 31.38 20.96
C GLY A 6 45.22 31.54 20.65
N GLU A 7 44.80 32.78 20.39
CA GLU A 7 43.41 33.12 20.09
C GLU A 7 42.99 32.62 18.69
N LEU A 8 43.85 32.80 17.69
CA LEU A 8 43.66 32.24 16.36
C LEU A 8 43.60 30.70 16.38
N LYS A 9 44.42 30.04 17.21
CA LYS A 9 44.36 28.58 17.38
C LYS A 9 43.04 28.11 17.98
N ARG A 10 42.47 28.84 18.93
CA ARG A 10 41.16 28.52 19.52
C ARG A 10 40.05 28.69 18.48
N GLN A 11 40.01 29.83 17.79
CA GLN A 11 39.03 30.08 16.74
C GLN A 11 39.10 29.04 15.62
N LEU A 12 40.30 28.63 15.24
CA LEU A 12 40.51 27.59 14.22
C LEU A 12 40.01 26.23 14.70
N ALA A 13 40.25 25.87 15.96
CA ALA A 13 39.72 24.63 16.53
C ALA A 13 38.19 24.62 16.61
N GLU A 14 37.58 25.73 17.03
CA GLU A 14 36.12 25.91 17.08
C GLU A 14 35.50 25.85 15.68
N ALA A 15 36.07 26.58 14.73
CA ALA A 15 35.63 26.57 13.34
C ALA A 15 35.74 25.16 12.72
N GLN A 16 36.84 24.45 12.98
CA GLN A 16 37.00 23.06 12.52
C GLN A 16 35.98 22.11 13.14
N ALA A 17 35.64 22.27 14.43
CA ALA A 17 34.62 21.47 15.09
C ALA A 17 33.23 21.72 14.48
N VAL A 18 32.88 22.98 14.21
CA VAL A 18 31.62 23.36 13.56
C VAL A 18 31.57 22.82 12.13
N ILE A 19 32.63 22.98 11.35
CA ILE A 19 32.72 22.48 9.97
C ILE A 19 32.52 20.96 9.95
N ARG A 20 33.17 20.21 10.86
CA ARG A 20 32.98 18.75 10.96
C ARG A 20 31.52 18.38 11.23
N LYS A 21 30.91 19.02 12.24
CA LYS A 21 29.51 18.77 12.60
C LYS A 21 28.55 19.08 11.45
N LEU A 22 28.75 20.20 10.75
CA LEU A 22 27.92 20.58 9.61
C LEU A 22 28.10 19.61 8.43
N ASN A 23 29.34 19.19 8.15
CA ASN A 23 29.60 18.21 7.09
C ASN A 23 28.92 16.85 7.37
N GLU A 24 28.92 16.39 8.62
CA GLU A 24 28.20 15.18 9.03
C GLU A 24 26.69 15.31 8.79
N GLN A 25 26.10 16.44 9.19
CA GLN A 25 24.67 16.72 8.96
C GLN A 25 24.32 16.78 7.48
N VAL A 26 25.15 17.42 6.65
CA VAL A 26 24.94 17.48 5.20
C VAL A 26 25.02 16.08 4.59
N ALA A 27 25.98 15.25 5.00
CA ALA A 27 26.11 13.88 4.50
C ALA A 27 24.92 13.00 4.90
N GLU A 28 24.35 13.21 6.09
CA GLU A 28 23.12 12.53 6.52
C GLU A 28 21.91 12.96 5.68
N LEU A 29 21.72 14.27 5.49
CA LEU A 29 20.62 14.82 4.68
C LEU A 29 20.68 14.35 3.22
N GLN A 30 21.88 14.35 2.62
CA GLN A 30 22.08 13.83 1.27
C GLN A 30 21.78 12.34 1.17
N ARG A 31 22.14 11.53 2.18
CA ARG A 31 21.80 10.10 2.22
C ARG A 31 20.29 9.88 2.37
N ALA A 32 19.62 10.68 3.18
CA ALA A 32 18.17 10.64 3.36
C ALA A 32 17.43 10.99 2.06
N GLY A 33 17.87 12.02 1.32
CA GLY A 33 17.20 12.49 0.11
C GLY A 33 17.21 11.53 -1.10
N LYS A 34 18.05 10.48 -1.10
CA LYS A 34 18.21 9.57 -2.25
C LYS A 34 17.07 8.58 -2.46
N ARG A 35 16.16 8.41 -1.51
CA ARG A 35 15.00 7.52 -1.65
C ARG A 35 13.74 8.34 -1.93
N GLN A 36 13.01 7.96 -2.96
CA GLN A 36 11.82 8.67 -3.45
C GLN A 36 10.78 9.01 -2.38
N ALA A 37 10.65 8.19 -1.33
CA ALA A 37 9.66 8.36 -0.26
C ALA A 37 10.22 8.92 1.07
N VAL A 38 11.54 9.09 1.22
CA VAL A 38 12.12 9.56 2.51
C VAL A 38 11.68 10.97 2.92
N PRO A 39 11.52 11.96 2.01
CA PRO A 39 10.99 13.28 2.39
C PRO A 39 9.62 13.22 3.09
N PHE A 40 8.83 12.19 2.81
CA PHE A 40 7.49 12.00 3.37
C PHE A 40 7.45 10.97 4.51
N ALA A 41 8.58 10.32 4.81
CA ALA A 41 8.67 9.37 5.90
C ALA A 41 8.73 10.10 7.24
N ARG A 42 8.09 9.52 8.26
CA ARG A 42 8.28 9.99 9.65
C ARG A 42 9.72 9.69 10.06
N ARG A 43 10.40 10.68 10.65
CA ARG A 43 11.76 10.51 11.20
C ARG A 43 11.78 9.51 12.36
N GLU A 44 10.72 9.50 13.16
CA GLU A 44 10.55 8.61 14.31
C GLU A 44 9.31 7.72 14.13
N ARG A 45 9.45 6.47 14.56
CA ARG A 45 8.35 5.51 14.57
C ARG A 45 7.51 5.72 15.84
N VAL A 46 6.19 5.80 15.68
CA VAL A 46 5.27 5.82 16.82
C VAL A 46 5.32 4.44 17.49
N GLU A 47 5.47 4.38 18.82
CA GLU A 47 5.58 3.13 19.59
C GLU A 47 4.39 2.18 19.37
N GLN A 48 3.19 2.75 19.34
CA GLN A 48 1.95 2.01 19.11
C GLN A 48 1.23 2.56 17.86
N PRO A 49 1.67 2.18 16.65
CA PRO A 49 1.04 2.64 15.42
C PRO A 49 -0.39 2.09 15.34
N LYS A 50 -1.33 2.94 14.93
CA LYS A 50 -2.71 2.51 14.67
C LYS A 50 -2.71 1.46 13.55
N LYS A 51 -3.51 0.41 13.68
CA LYS A 51 -3.71 -0.58 12.61
C LYS A 51 -4.17 0.14 11.34
N ALA A 52 -3.55 -0.17 10.21
CA ALA A 52 -4.00 0.31 8.91
C ALA A 52 -5.44 -0.18 8.68
N GLY A 53 -6.34 0.71 8.25
CA GLY A 53 -7.76 0.40 8.10
C GLY A 53 -8.68 1.61 8.23
N ARG A 54 -9.99 1.37 8.16
CA ARG A 54 -11.03 2.40 8.26
C ARG A 54 -11.11 2.98 9.67
N LYS A 55 -11.59 4.23 9.75
CA LYS A 55 -11.88 4.92 11.02
C LYS A 55 -12.80 4.07 11.91
N ARG A 56 -12.70 4.27 13.23
CA ARG A 56 -13.57 3.63 14.23
C ARG A 56 -15.05 3.78 13.82
N GLY A 57 -15.84 2.71 13.99
CA GLY A 57 -17.27 2.68 13.67
C GLY A 57 -17.62 2.28 12.22
N LYS A 58 -16.65 1.96 11.37
CA LYS A 58 -16.89 1.54 9.97
C LYS A 58 -17.02 0.01 9.77
N GLY A 59 -17.32 -0.72 10.85
CA GLY A 59 -17.39 -2.19 10.86
C GLY A 59 -16.01 -2.87 10.87
N THR A 60 -16.01 -4.18 11.08
CA THR A 60 -14.82 -5.03 10.96
C THR A 60 -14.54 -5.30 9.48
N PHE A 61 -13.26 -5.25 9.09
CA PHE A 61 -12.85 -5.76 7.78
C PHE A 61 -12.94 -7.28 7.83
N LYS A 62 -13.96 -7.84 7.17
CA LYS A 62 -14.06 -9.27 6.90
C LYS A 62 -14.27 -9.49 5.41
N HIS A 63 -13.82 -10.65 4.93
CA HIS A 63 -14.17 -11.11 3.60
C HIS A 63 -15.69 -11.25 3.50
N ARG A 64 -16.23 -11.07 2.29
CA ARG A 64 -17.65 -11.38 2.04
C ARG A 64 -17.87 -12.86 2.36
N GLU A 65 -18.92 -13.15 3.09
CA GLU A 65 -19.30 -14.53 3.39
C GLU A 65 -19.70 -15.24 2.08
N LYS A 66 -19.38 -16.55 2.00
CA LYS A 66 -19.86 -17.38 0.89
C LYS A 66 -21.39 -17.46 0.94
N PRO A 67 -22.08 -17.51 -0.20
CA PRO A 67 -23.52 -17.77 -0.23
C PRO A 67 -23.82 -19.16 0.34
N LYS A 68 -25.03 -19.31 0.91
CA LYS A 68 -25.48 -20.59 1.45
C LYS A 68 -25.86 -21.54 0.31
N ALA A 69 -25.86 -22.85 0.60
CA ALA A 69 -26.19 -23.86 -0.40
C ALA A 69 -27.59 -23.65 -1.01
N GLU A 70 -28.55 -23.17 -0.22
CA GLU A 70 -29.93 -22.91 -0.66
C GLU A 70 -30.05 -21.66 -1.55
N GLU A 71 -29.06 -20.77 -1.52
CA GLU A 71 -29.02 -19.54 -2.32
C GLU A 71 -28.38 -19.77 -3.71
N ILE A 72 -27.75 -20.93 -3.93
CA ILE A 72 -27.09 -21.26 -5.19
C ILE A 72 -28.14 -21.68 -6.21
N SER A 73 -28.41 -20.80 -7.17
CA SER A 73 -29.37 -21.05 -8.26
C SER A 73 -28.84 -22.02 -9.32
N ALA A 74 -27.53 -22.05 -9.56
CA ALA A 74 -26.90 -22.95 -10.52
C ALA A 74 -25.43 -23.23 -10.19
N THR A 75 -24.96 -24.44 -10.48
CA THR A 75 -23.55 -24.83 -10.38
C THR A 75 -23.01 -25.15 -11.77
N LYS A 76 -21.94 -24.48 -12.17
CA LYS A 76 -21.24 -24.71 -13.45
C LYS A 76 -19.87 -25.32 -13.18
N LYS A 77 -19.54 -26.43 -13.85
CA LYS A 77 -18.21 -27.03 -13.81
C LYS A 77 -17.38 -26.50 -14.98
N ALA A 78 -16.20 -25.96 -14.67
CA ALA A 78 -15.25 -25.48 -15.68
C ALA A 78 -14.02 -26.39 -15.67
N GLU A 79 -14.02 -27.40 -16.54
CA GLU A 79 -12.89 -28.32 -16.65
C GLU A 79 -11.68 -27.63 -17.28
N MET A 80 -10.52 -27.78 -16.65
CA MET A 80 -9.28 -27.23 -17.17
C MET A 80 -8.78 -28.15 -18.30
N ARG A 81 -8.64 -27.58 -19.50
CA ARG A 81 -8.07 -28.28 -20.66
C ARG A 81 -6.56 -28.03 -20.75
N PRO A 82 -5.79 -28.96 -21.35
CA PRO A 82 -4.37 -28.72 -21.63
C PRO A 82 -4.15 -27.41 -22.38
N CYS A 83 -2.97 -26.82 -22.21
CA CYS A 83 -2.62 -25.57 -22.88
C CYS A 83 -2.76 -25.72 -24.41
N PRO A 84 -3.57 -24.89 -25.09
CA PRO A 84 -3.80 -25.04 -26.53
C PRO A 84 -2.56 -24.78 -27.39
N GLN A 85 -1.49 -24.22 -26.81
CA GLN A 85 -0.27 -23.86 -27.53
C GLN A 85 0.85 -24.90 -27.41
N CYS A 86 1.10 -25.43 -26.21
CA CYS A 86 2.16 -26.43 -26.00
C CYS A 86 1.64 -27.85 -25.75
N ALA A 87 0.33 -28.03 -25.53
CA ALA A 87 -0.34 -29.30 -25.26
C ALA A 87 0.26 -30.12 -24.10
N CYS A 88 1.01 -29.48 -23.21
CA CYS A 88 1.58 -30.16 -22.04
C CYS A 88 0.47 -30.61 -21.08
N GLU A 89 0.73 -31.74 -20.41
CA GLU A 89 -0.15 -32.28 -19.38
C GLU A 89 -0.20 -31.35 -18.16
N LEU A 90 -1.39 -31.22 -17.57
CA LEU A 90 -1.60 -30.41 -16.38
C LEU A 90 -1.21 -31.22 -15.14
N VAL A 91 -0.29 -30.68 -14.35
CA VAL A 91 0.11 -31.23 -13.06
C VAL A 91 -0.44 -30.37 -11.92
N GLU A 92 -0.59 -30.97 -10.73
CA GLU A 92 -1.04 -30.27 -9.50
C GLU A 92 -2.42 -29.60 -9.58
N VAL A 93 -3.37 -30.21 -10.31
CA VAL A 93 -4.73 -29.68 -10.46
C VAL A 93 -5.47 -29.71 -9.12
N ARG A 94 -6.11 -28.59 -8.76
CA ARG A 94 -6.94 -28.44 -7.56
C ARG A 94 -8.30 -27.86 -7.91
N GLU A 95 -9.31 -28.26 -7.14
CA GLU A 95 -10.64 -27.68 -7.26
C GLU A 95 -10.67 -26.30 -6.57
N HIS A 96 -11.27 -25.32 -7.26
CA HIS A 96 -11.48 -23.98 -6.75
C HIS A 96 -12.95 -23.60 -6.90
N GLU A 97 -13.53 -23.10 -5.81
CA GLU A 97 -14.89 -22.57 -5.81
C GLU A 97 -14.87 -21.07 -6.08
N GLN A 98 -15.71 -20.63 -7.02
CA GLN A 98 -15.99 -19.23 -7.29
C GLN A 98 -17.49 -19.00 -7.33
N PHE A 99 -17.93 -17.91 -6.71
CA PHE A 99 -19.34 -17.51 -6.69
C PHE A 99 -19.51 -16.21 -7.47
N GLU A 100 -20.43 -16.22 -8.44
CA GLU A 100 -20.89 -15.05 -9.16
C GLU A 100 -22.32 -14.74 -8.69
N ILE A 101 -22.54 -13.50 -8.25
CA ILE A 101 -23.87 -13.03 -7.83
C ILE A 101 -24.25 -11.93 -8.82
N ASP A 102 -25.15 -12.28 -9.74
CA ASP A 102 -25.63 -11.36 -10.77
C ASP A 102 -26.67 -10.39 -10.20
N ILE A 103 -26.93 -9.32 -10.95
CA ILE A 103 -27.98 -8.34 -10.65
C ILE A 103 -29.34 -9.04 -10.83
N PRO A 104 -30.29 -8.89 -9.89
CA PRO A 104 -31.61 -9.49 -10.04
C PRO A 104 -32.32 -8.92 -11.27
N GLU A 105 -33.25 -9.69 -11.82
CA GLU A 105 -34.09 -9.22 -12.93
C GLU A 105 -34.85 -7.93 -12.52
N VAL A 106 -34.55 -6.82 -13.20
CA VAL A 106 -35.20 -5.54 -12.96
C VAL A 106 -36.34 -5.37 -13.95
N LYS A 107 -37.58 -5.24 -13.46
CA LYS A 107 -38.73 -4.89 -14.31
C LYS A 107 -38.73 -3.38 -14.60
N PRO A 108 -38.81 -2.94 -15.86
CA PRO A 108 -38.81 -1.52 -16.18
C PRO A 108 -40.09 -0.83 -15.72
N VAL A 109 -39.96 0.40 -15.22
CA VAL A 109 -41.10 1.29 -14.95
C VAL A 109 -41.32 2.14 -16.20
N ILE A 110 -42.46 1.96 -16.88
CA ILE A 110 -42.81 2.69 -18.10
C ILE A 110 -43.82 3.77 -17.74
N THR A 111 -43.51 5.03 -18.05
CA THR A 111 -44.41 6.18 -17.83
C THR A 111 -44.70 6.86 -19.16
N GLN A 112 -45.98 6.99 -19.51
CA GLN A 112 -46.43 7.74 -20.69
C GLN A 112 -46.90 9.14 -20.27
N PHE A 113 -46.34 10.18 -20.89
CA PHE A 113 -46.83 11.54 -20.76
C PHE A 113 -47.59 11.91 -22.04
N VAL A 114 -48.85 12.29 -21.90
CA VAL A 114 -49.64 12.86 -22.99
C VAL A 114 -49.66 14.36 -22.78
N MET A 115 -49.04 15.10 -23.70
CA MET A 115 -49.04 16.57 -23.68
C MET A 115 -50.20 17.09 -24.53
N LEU A 116 -50.92 18.08 -24.00
CA LEU A 116 -52.03 18.78 -24.66
C LEU A 116 -51.51 19.92 -25.53
#